data_AF-I4A647-F1
#
_entry.id   AF-I4A647-F1
#
_cell.length_a   1.000
_cell.length_b   1.000
_cell.length_c   1.000
_cell.angle_alpha   90.00
_cell.angle_beta   90.00
_cell.angle_gamma   90.00
#
_symmetry.space_group_name_H-M   'P 1'
#
loop_
_entity.id
_entity.type
_entity.pdbx_description
1 polymer ?
#
loop_
_entity_poly.entity_id
_entity_poly.type
_entity_poly.pdbx_seq_one_letter_code
_entity_poly.pdbx_strand_id
1 'polypeptide(L)'
;MSSDHPKDHPSPEELLDHYIDALNGNSSPEDYDITEEDKELQSLAKRVKAFDSEPSQEFMASLWQKLEPMASDSKSISKSNYRTLRFIPWAGLVASILVFLILFSPWSGSNQTIVMAMEESVKQLQNYHGVLEKVSTNEAGERQVLTRTEIWSDGEKYATKTQNGLFTVNNGEIRWSTNPAAKEISLLPIYLDPHDFDLQKEAAKALRYPHQIIGEDTITGHAATHIEIQPPGGLPYSLWIDQETHLPIQLQTAMQKSLQTTYTYVSLETNTTLTDDIFAYNPPQDYKVIDKNPDKAVASLEEALKVSGMTSAQLSETPQRIFASANRVVFDFGDTIVVQAKATTPFVPNLLAILGKAEGGPLEILPNSLRWQHDGREIFVQGERVEELAKQLSTNLNFTPQVRATPPQNMIPVEVNMEVVKNSQQQVDAGSSPWQLDPTQVAFTFVALKISPEGITGEPPLNTNALQLTDNDGKKAVIQVSDSPVKTVYLERLIRQDETGIWTVTGYVPR
;
A
#
# COMPACT_ATOMS: atom_id res chain seq x y z
N MET A 1 -27.53 64.60 6.02
CA MET A 1 -27.79 63.16 5.82
C MET A 1 -26.43 62.49 5.83
N SER A 2 -26.02 61.98 7.00
CA SER A 2 -24.80 61.17 7.15
C SER A 2 -25.30 59.75 7.35
N SER A 3 -25.07 58.87 6.37
CA SER A 3 -25.42 57.46 6.46
C SER A 3 -24.19 56.70 6.94
N ASP A 4 -24.11 56.46 8.25
CA ASP A 4 -23.23 55.43 8.81
C ASP A 4 -23.83 54.06 8.47
N HIS A 5 -23.21 53.38 7.51
CA HIS A 5 -23.32 51.92 7.41
C HIS A 5 -22.28 51.31 8.35
N PRO A 6 -22.62 50.30 9.18
CA PRO A 6 -21.60 49.54 9.89
C PRO A 6 -20.75 48.80 8.86
N LYS A 7 -19.42 48.96 8.92
CA LYS A 7 -18.50 48.10 8.17
C LYS A 7 -18.68 46.69 8.71
N ASP A 8 -19.06 45.75 7.84
CA ASP A 8 -19.05 44.33 8.19
C ASP A 8 -17.63 43.96 8.65
N HIS A 9 -17.51 43.24 9.77
CA HIS A 9 -16.23 42.69 10.17
C HIS A 9 -15.81 41.65 9.11
N PRO A 10 -14.60 41.74 8.56
CA PRO A 10 -14.13 40.77 7.58
C PRO A 10 -14.06 39.39 8.22
N SER A 11 -14.32 38.36 7.42
CA SER A 11 -14.12 36.96 7.83
C SER A 11 -12.64 36.68 8.17
N PRO A 12 -12.34 35.62 8.95
CA PRO A 12 -10.96 35.23 9.23
C PRO A 12 -10.13 35.01 7.94
N GLU A 13 -10.74 34.46 6.89
CA GLU A 13 -10.11 34.30 5.59
C GLU A 13 -9.80 35.65 4.93
N GLU A 14 -10.74 36.60 4.95
CA GLU A 14 -10.53 37.96 4.42
C GLU A 14 -9.50 38.76 5.23
N LEU A 15 -9.47 38.60 6.56
CA LEU A 15 -8.46 39.21 7.44
C LEU A 15 -7.06 38.68 7.13
N LEU A 16 -6.94 37.38 6.87
CA LEU A 16 -5.69 36.74 6.51
C LEU A 16 -5.21 37.16 5.12
N ASP A 17 -6.11 37.21 4.13
CA ASP A 17 -5.83 37.70 2.78
C ASP A 17 -5.35 39.15 2.81
N HIS A 18 -6.06 40.04 3.51
CA HIS A 18 -5.63 41.44 3.69
C HIS A 18 -4.27 41.56 4.38
N TYR A 19 -3.99 40.71 5.37
CA TYR A 19 -2.70 40.69 6.07
C TYR A 19 -1.56 40.26 5.14
N ILE A 20 -1.81 39.26 4.30
CA ILE A 20 -0.80 38.72 3.39
C ILE A 20 -0.55 39.67 2.21
N ASP A 21 -1.58 40.30 1.67
CA ASP A 21 -1.44 41.36 0.66
C ASP A 21 -0.59 42.52 1.18
N ALA A 22 -0.83 42.95 2.43
CA ALA A 22 -0.01 43.96 3.10
C ALA A 22 1.45 43.50 3.24
N LEU A 23 1.67 42.25 3.68
CA LEU A 23 3.00 41.68 3.74
C LEU A 23 3.67 41.70 2.36
N ASN A 24 3.04 41.21 1.30
CA ASN A 24 3.61 41.14 -0.05
C ASN A 24 3.91 42.53 -0.64
N GLY A 25 3.07 43.52 -0.33
CA GLY A 25 3.30 44.92 -0.67
C GLY A 25 4.33 45.66 0.22
N ASN A 26 5.02 44.95 1.14
CA ASN A 26 5.91 45.53 2.16
C ASN A 26 5.24 46.69 2.95
N SER A 27 3.94 46.57 3.19
CA SER A 27 3.12 47.53 3.91
C SER A 27 2.70 46.97 5.26
N SER A 28 2.37 47.84 6.22
CA SER A 28 1.80 47.39 7.50
C SER A 28 0.30 47.07 7.30
N PRO A 29 -0.19 45.93 7.82
CA PRO A 29 -1.61 45.59 7.73
C PRO A 29 -2.47 46.59 8.51
N GLU A 30 -3.72 46.75 8.09
CA GLU A 30 -4.70 47.58 8.78
C GLU A 30 -5.01 47.02 10.18
N ASP A 31 -5.29 47.93 11.12
CA ASP A 31 -5.50 47.61 12.54
C ASP A 31 -6.94 47.11 12.75
N TYR A 32 -7.14 45.81 12.53
CA TYR A 32 -8.38 45.11 12.84
C TYR A 32 -8.33 44.57 14.28
N ASP A 33 -9.48 44.56 14.96
CA ASP A 33 -9.63 43.85 16.23
C ASP A 33 -9.64 42.35 15.94
N ILE A 34 -8.50 41.69 16.13
CA ILE A 34 -8.24 40.30 15.76
C ILE A 34 -8.17 39.40 17.00
N THR A 35 -8.64 38.16 16.85
CA THR A 35 -8.59 37.15 17.91
C THR A 35 -7.15 36.65 18.15
N GLU A 36 -6.92 35.93 19.24
CA GLU A 36 -5.60 35.31 19.48
C GLU A 36 -5.27 34.23 18.43
N GLU A 37 -6.28 33.55 17.89
CA GLU A 37 -6.11 32.56 16.81
C GLU A 37 -5.67 33.25 15.49
N ASP A 38 -6.26 34.41 15.18
CA ASP A 38 -5.86 35.23 14.02
C ASP A 38 -4.42 35.73 14.14
N LYS A 39 -3.98 36.10 15.37
CA LYS A 39 -2.58 36.49 15.62
C LYS A 39 -1.61 35.35 15.39
N GLU A 40 -1.98 34.11 15.74
CA GLU A 40 -1.15 32.94 15.49
C GLU A 40 -1.01 32.67 13.99
N LEU A 41 -2.09 32.75 13.23
CA LEU A 41 -2.10 32.62 11.77
C LEU A 41 -1.24 33.71 11.09
N GLN A 42 -1.40 34.97 11.52
CA GLN A 42 -0.57 36.08 11.05
C GLN A 42 0.93 35.87 11.37
N SER A 43 1.25 35.35 12.55
CA SER A 43 2.62 35.03 12.96
C SER A 43 3.24 33.90 12.12
N LEU A 44 2.40 32.98 11.65
CA LEU A 44 2.80 31.86 10.81
C LEU A 44 3.10 32.34 9.39
N ALA A 45 2.18 33.11 8.79
CA ALA A 45 2.38 33.73 7.48
C ALA A 45 3.67 34.56 7.42
N LYS A 46 3.95 35.33 8.48
CA LYS A 46 5.17 36.15 8.59
C LYS A 46 6.45 35.31 8.68
N ARG A 47 6.40 34.14 9.34
CA ARG A 47 7.54 33.20 9.41
C ARG A 47 7.77 32.51 8.07
N VAL A 48 6.71 32.08 7.40
CA VAL A 48 6.78 31.47 6.07
C VAL A 48 7.40 32.43 5.05
N LYS A 49 7.00 33.72 5.07
CA LYS A 49 7.59 34.76 4.20
C LYS A 49 9.08 35.02 4.48
N ALA A 50 9.57 34.74 5.68
CA ALA A 50 10.95 35.02 6.08
C ALA A 50 11.96 33.95 5.62
N PHE A 51 11.52 32.89 4.95
CA PHE A 51 12.40 31.87 4.41
C PHE A 51 12.92 32.23 3.01
N ASP A 52 14.24 32.23 2.86
CA ASP A 52 14.93 32.41 1.57
C ASP A 52 15.13 31.07 0.79
N SER A 53 14.70 29.93 1.35
CA SER A 53 14.95 28.55 0.85
C SER A 53 13.90 27.54 1.32
N GLU A 54 13.69 26.45 0.56
CA GLU A 54 12.59 25.47 0.74
C GLU A 54 12.54 24.92 2.17
N PRO A 55 11.38 24.88 2.84
CA PRO A 55 11.26 24.37 4.19
C PRO A 55 11.60 22.88 4.24
N SER A 56 12.36 22.46 5.26
CA SER A 56 12.72 21.06 5.43
C SER A 56 11.47 20.19 5.69
N GLN A 57 11.56 18.90 5.36
CA GLN A 57 10.50 17.93 5.67
C GLN A 57 10.15 17.92 7.17
N GLU A 58 11.15 18.09 8.04
CA GLU A 58 10.95 18.21 9.49
C GLU A 58 10.17 19.46 9.89
N PHE A 59 10.42 20.59 9.22
CA PHE A 59 9.66 21.83 9.45
C PHE A 59 8.20 21.65 9.03
N MET A 60 7.97 21.07 7.85
CA MET A 60 6.61 20.79 7.36
C MET A 60 5.87 19.84 8.31
N ALA A 61 6.50 18.76 8.75
CA ALA A 61 5.92 17.86 9.76
C ALA A 61 5.62 18.59 11.09
N SER A 62 6.49 19.51 11.53
CA SER A 62 6.28 20.29 12.75
C SER A 62 5.17 21.35 12.63
N LEU A 63 4.92 21.84 11.41
CA LEU A 63 3.81 22.73 11.09
C LEU A 63 2.49 21.97 11.28
N TRP A 64 2.42 20.77 10.72
CA TRP A 64 1.27 19.88 10.82
C TRP A 64 0.92 19.51 12.27
N GLN A 65 1.92 19.14 13.06
CA GLN A 65 1.74 18.82 14.48
C GLN A 65 1.20 20.00 15.32
N LYS A 66 1.42 21.24 14.86
CA LYS A 66 0.91 22.45 15.52
C LYS A 66 -0.50 22.84 15.07
N LEU A 67 -0.91 22.44 13.87
CA LEU A 67 -2.25 22.71 13.33
C LEU A 67 -3.29 21.67 13.77
N GLU A 68 -2.87 20.43 14.06
CA GLU A 68 -3.72 19.36 14.61
C GLU A 68 -4.56 19.75 15.84
N PRO A 69 -3.99 20.36 16.91
CA PRO A 69 -4.77 20.72 18.09
C PRO A 69 -5.81 21.81 17.83
N MET A 70 -5.60 22.71 16.85
CA MET A 70 -6.56 23.76 16.49
C MET A 70 -7.81 23.23 15.78
N ALA A 71 -7.71 22.12 15.05
CA ALA A 71 -8.86 21.47 14.40
C ALA A 71 -9.71 20.65 15.38
N SER A 72 -9.15 20.28 16.55
CA SER A 72 -9.76 19.33 17.48
C SER A 72 -10.61 19.94 18.60
N ASP A 73 -10.50 21.26 18.82
CA ASP A 73 -11.12 21.95 19.97
C ASP A 73 -12.52 22.54 19.69
N SER A 74 -13.27 21.99 18.73
CA SER A 74 -14.68 22.33 18.55
C SER A 74 -15.59 21.56 19.51
N LYS A 75 -15.48 21.78 20.83
CA LYS A 75 -16.47 21.29 21.80
C LYS A 75 -17.03 22.39 22.71
N SER A 76 -18.34 22.58 22.53
CA SER A 76 -19.34 23.20 23.41
C SER A 76 -19.52 24.74 23.32
N ILE A 77 -20.37 25.16 22.38
CA ILE A 77 -21.14 26.40 22.55
C ILE A 77 -22.59 26.02 22.86
N SER A 78 -23.02 26.39 24.06
CA SER A 78 -24.35 26.13 24.59
C SER A 78 -25.44 26.95 23.89
N LYS A 79 -26.66 26.40 23.89
CA LYS A 79 -27.89 26.92 23.30
C LYS A 79 -28.15 28.42 23.56
N SER A 80 -28.30 29.21 22.50
CA SER A 80 -29.24 30.35 22.50
C SER A 80 -29.74 30.67 21.08
N ASN A 81 -31.00 31.09 20.98
CA ASN A 81 -31.74 31.35 19.75
C ASN A 81 -31.25 32.63 19.04
N TYR A 82 -31.01 32.57 17.72
CA TYR A 82 -31.59 33.43 16.65
C TYR A 82 -30.80 33.28 15.32
N ARG A 83 -31.57 33.13 14.22
CA ARG A 83 -31.30 33.48 12.80
C ARG A 83 -30.05 32.94 12.08
N THR A 84 -30.33 32.05 11.11
CA THR A 84 -29.64 31.81 9.83
C THR A 84 -28.28 32.48 9.64
N LEU A 85 -27.21 31.74 9.94
CA LEU A 85 -25.90 31.90 9.30
C LEU A 85 -25.50 30.58 8.64
N ARG A 86 -24.96 30.70 7.43
CA ARG A 86 -24.36 29.61 6.65
C ARG A 86 -23.28 28.95 7.50
N PHE A 87 -23.40 27.64 7.71
CA PHE A 87 -22.32 26.79 8.19
C PHE A 87 -21.22 26.79 7.11
N ILE A 88 -20.07 27.39 7.41
CA ILE A 88 -18.84 27.14 6.66
C ILE A 88 -18.15 25.97 7.37
N PRO A 89 -18.01 24.79 6.75
CA PRO A 89 -17.30 23.68 7.37
C PRO A 89 -15.79 23.98 7.34
N TRP A 90 -15.17 23.95 8.52
CA TRP A 90 -13.75 24.26 8.76
C TRP A 90 -12.74 23.31 8.08
N ALA A 91 -13.21 22.30 7.33
CA ALA A 91 -12.36 21.57 6.39
C ALA A 91 -11.74 22.49 5.31
N GLY A 92 -12.38 23.64 5.04
CA GLY A 92 -11.87 24.64 4.10
C GLY A 92 -10.62 25.41 4.56
N LEU A 93 -10.35 25.52 5.87
CA LEU A 93 -9.28 26.40 6.40
C LEU A 93 -7.89 25.74 6.40
N VAL A 94 -7.83 24.41 6.55
CA VAL A 94 -6.57 23.64 6.43
C VAL A 94 -6.24 23.41 4.95
N ALA A 95 -7.25 23.15 4.13
CA ALA A 95 -7.10 23.08 2.68
C ALA A 95 -6.67 24.44 2.10
N SER A 96 -7.19 25.57 2.60
CA SER A 96 -6.80 26.89 2.11
C SER A 96 -5.37 27.27 2.45
N ILE A 97 -4.80 26.88 3.61
CA ILE A 97 -3.38 27.12 3.93
C ILE A 97 -2.45 26.29 3.05
N LEU A 98 -2.82 25.04 2.74
CA LEU A 98 -2.09 24.18 1.78
C LEU A 98 -2.18 24.72 0.35
N VAL A 99 -3.39 25.11 -0.08
CA VAL A 99 -3.64 25.77 -1.37
C VAL A 99 -2.89 27.10 -1.44
N PHE A 100 -2.73 27.84 -0.33
CA PHE A 100 -1.94 29.07 -0.27
C PHE A 100 -0.43 28.82 -0.38
N LEU A 101 0.09 27.76 0.25
CA LEU A 101 1.48 27.30 0.10
C LEU A 101 1.78 26.85 -1.34
N ILE A 102 0.77 26.35 -2.06
CA ILE A 102 0.86 25.90 -3.46
C ILE A 102 0.61 27.05 -4.45
N LEU A 103 -0.22 28.05 -4.14
CA LEU A 103 -0.53 29.15 -5.06
C LEU A 103 0.45 30.33 -4.97
N PHE A 104 1.09 30.55 -3.81
CA PHE A 104 1.90 31.76 -3.58
C PHE A 104 3.37 31.51 -3.19
N SER A 105 3.81 30.25 -3.10
CA SER A 105 5.23 29.92 -2.93
C SER A 105 5.93 29.79 -4.28
N PRO A 106 7.16 30.32 -4.46
CA PRO A 106 7.98 30.03 -5.64
C PRO A 106 8.39 28.55 -5.78
N TRP A 107 7.99 27.67 -4.83
CA TRP A 107 8.27 26.21 -4.83
C TRP A 107 7.10 25.31 -5.18
N SER A 108 5.97 25.85 -5.64
CA SER A 108 4.78 25.05 -6.02
C SER A 108 5.02 24.04 -7.16
N GLY A 109 6.20 24.06 -7.78
CA GLY A 109 6.65 23.07 -8.76
C GLY A 109 7.64 22.02 -8.23
N SER A 110 7.86 21.87 -6.91
CA SER A 110 8.77 20.83 -6.41
C SER A 110 8.09 19.45 -6.44
N ASN A 111 8.72 18.50 -7.14
CA ASN A 111 8.21 17.13 -7.37
C ASN A 111 7.73 16.43 -6.08
N GLN A 112 8.43 16.68 -4.97
CA GLN A 112 8.16 16.05 -3.68
C GLN A 112 6.86 16.57 -3.04
N THR A 113 6.51 17.84 -3.26
CA THR A 113 5.32 18.48 -2.66
C THR A 113 4.04 17.90 -3.23
N ILE A 114 3.97 17.64 -4.54
CA ILE A 114 2.75 17.09 -5.15
C ILE A 114 2.48 15.64 -4.76
N VAL A 115 3.54 14.81 -4.65
CA VAL A 115 3.37 13.41 -4.23
C VAL A 115 2.97 13.31 -2.75
N MET A 116 3.48 14.20 -1.90
CA MET A 116 3.04 14.29 -0.50
C MET A 116 1.57 14.76 -0.40
N ALA A 117 1.18 15.77 -1.18
CA ALA A 117 -0.21 16.23 -1.24
C ALA A 117 -1.15 15.12 -1.70
N MET A 118 -0.73 14.31 -2.68
CA MET A 118 -1.49 13.15 -3.12
C MET A 118 -1.66 12.10 -2.03
N GLU A 119 -0.58 11.73 -1.34
CA GLU A 119 -0.65 10.76 -0.24
C GLU A 119 -1.63 11.23 0.85
N GLU A 120 -1.59 12.50 1.19
CA GLU A 120 -2.48 13.10 2.19
C GLU A 120 -3.94 13.16 1.71
N SER A 121 -4.20 13.61 0.49
CA SER A 121 -5.56 13.61 -0.08
C SER A 121 -6.18 12.21 -0.09
N VAL A 122 -5.38 11.19 -0.41
CA VAL A 122 -5.84 9.80 -0.38
C VAL A 122 -6.18 9.35 1.04
N LYS A 123 -5.41 9.75 2.06
CA LYS A 123 -5.72 9.45 3.48
C LYS A 123 -7.01 10.13 3.96
N GLN A 124 -7.36 11.27 3.39
CA GLN A 124 -8.56 12.03 3.75
C GLN A 124 -9.85 11.56 3.05
N LEU A 125 -9.76 10.60 2.12
CA LEU A 125 -10.94 10.03 1.47
C LEU A 125 -11.79 9.26 2.48
N GLN A 126 -13.02 9.73 2.70
CA GLN A 126 -14.01 9.02 3.51
C GLN A 126 -14.70 7.92 2.68
N ASN A 127 -15.10 8.29 1.46
CA ASN A 127 -15.75 7.41 0.52
C ASN A 127 -15.49 7.90 -0.92
N TYR A 128 -15.74 7.03 -1.90
CA TYR A 128 -15.77 7.44 -3.30
C TYR A 128 -16.62 6.49 -4.16
N HIS A 129 -17.11 7.02 -5.28
CA HIS A 129 -17.67 6.26 -6.39
C HIS A 129 -16.90 6.62 -7.65
N GLY A 130 -16.37 5.61 -8.34
CA GLY A 130 -15.60 5.83 -9.55
C GLY A 130 -15.75 4.72 -10.56
N VAL A 131 -15.46 5.04 -11.82
CA VAL A 131 -15.39 4.05 -12.90
C VAL A 131 -13.95 4.00 -13.38
N LEU A 132 -13.28 2.89 -13.09
CA LEU A 132 -11.91 2.63 -13.51
C LEU A 132 -11.91 1.88 -14.84
N GLU A 133 -11.29 2.48 -15.86
CA GLU A 133 -11.06 1.85 -17.15
C GLU A 133 -9.61 1.39 -17.27
N LYS A 134 -9.42 0.14 -17.69
CA LYS A 134 -8.12 -0.46 -17.99
C LYS A 134 -8.00 -0.67 -19.49
N VAL A 135 -7.04 0.02 -20.11
CA VAL A 135 -6.75 -0.07 -21.56
C VAL A 135 -5.36 -0.63 -21.76
N SER A 136 -5.22 -1.56 -22.70
CA SER A 136 -3.92 -1.96 -23.23
C SER A 136 -3.65 -1.22 -24.54
N THR A 137 -2.44 -0.71 -24.69
CA THR A 137 -1.95 -0.08 -25.91
C THR A 137 -0.73 -0.85 -26.41
N ASN A 138 -0.71 -1.23 -27.67
CA ASN A 138 0.45 -1.90 -28.26
C ASN A 138 1.47 -0.91 -28.85
N GLU A 139 2.64 -1.40 -29.30
CA GLU A 139 3.68 -0.59 -29.95
C GLU A 139 3.21 0.16 -31.21
N ALA A 140 2.19 -0.35 -31.91
CA ALA A 140 1.59 0.32 -33.07
C ALA A 140 0.59 1.43 -32.66
N GLY A 141 0.36 1.64 -31.36
CA GLY A 141 -0.61 2.59 -30.83
C GLY A 141 -2.05 2.09 -30.86
N GLU A 142 -2.29 0.82 -31.20
CA GLU A 142 -3.63 0.23 -31.18
C GLU A 142 -4.07 0.02 -29.73
N ARG A 143 -5.30 0.44 -29.42
CA ARG A 143 -5.86 0.43 -28.07
C ARG A 143 -6.96 -0.63 -27.96
N GLN A 144 -6.91 -1.40 -26.88
CA GLN A 144 -7.93 -2.36 -26.51
C GLN A 144 -8.36 -2.12 -25.07
N VAL A 145 -9.65 -1.85 -24.87
CA VAL A 145 -10.23 -1.82 -23.51
C VAL A 145 -10.22 -3.25 -22.97
N LEU A 146 -9.51 -3.48 -21.87
CA LEU A 146 -9.43 -4.77 -21.20
C LEU A 146 -10.60 -4.97 -20.25
N THR A 147 -10.85 -3.98 -19.39
CA THR A 147 -11.96 -4.01 -18.44
C THR A 147 -12.39 -2.60 -18.08
N ARG A 148 -13.66 -2.47 -17.72
CA ARG A 148 -14.19 -1.31 -17.00
C ARG A 148 -14.84 -1.83 -15.72
N THR A 149 -14.45 -1.23 -14.60
CA THR A 149 -14.90 -1.61 -13.27
C THR A 149 -15.47 -0.37 -12.58
N GLU A 150 -16.73 -0.43 -12.22
CA GLU A 150 -17.36 0.55 -11.34
C GLU A 150 -17.07 0.16 -9.88
N ILE A 151 -16.69 1.14 -9.06
CA ILE A 151 -16.18 0.96 -7.71
C ILE A 151 -16.93 1.90 -6.78
N TRP A 152 -17.47 1.36 -5.70
CA TRP A 152 -18.01 2.12 -4.57
C TRP A 152 -17.19 1.75 -3.34
N SER A 153 -16.71 2.73 -2.59
CA SER A 153 -15.92 2.52 -1.38
C SER A 153 -16.43 3.43 -0.28
N ASP A 154 -16.68 2.90 0.91
CA ASP A 154 -17.15 3.63 2.09
C ASP A 154 -16.54 3.00 3.36
N GLY A 155 -15.42 3.56 3.83
CA GLY A 155 -14.62 2.95 4.90
C GLY A 155 -14.25 1.50 4.56
N GLU A 156 -14.65 0.55 5.42
CA GLU A 156 -14.41 -0.90 5.24
C GLU A 156 -15.37 -1.55 4.23
N LYS A 157 -16.44 -0.84 3.81
CA LYS A 157 -17.40 -1.36 2.84
C LYS A 157 -16.94 -1.01 1.43
N TYR A 158 -17.16 -1.91 0.51
CA TYR A 158 -17.00 -1.60 -0.90
C TYR A 158 -17.89 -2.48 -1.77
N ALA A 159 -18.11 -2.02 -3.00
CA ALA A 159 -18.70 -2.80 -4.06
C ALA A 159 -17.90 -2.58 -5.34
N THR A 160 -17.81 -3.61 -6.17
CA THR A 160 -17.22 -3.53 -7.51
C THR A 160 -18.13 -4.21 -8.52
N LYS A 161 -18.31 -3.57 -9.68
CA LYS A 161 -19.09 -4.11 -10.78
C LYS A 161 -18.27 -4.07 -12.06
N THR A 162 -17.98 -5.25 -12.59
CA THR A 162 -17.29 -5.37 -13.89
C THR A 162 -18.27 -5.17 -15.05
N GLN A 163 -17.75 -4.80 -16.22
CA GLN A 163 -18.52 -4.71 -17.47
C GLN A 163 -19.30 -5.99 -17.83
N ASN A 164 -18.85 -7.16 -17.37
CA ASN A 164 -19.51 -8.45 -17.60
C ASN A 164 -20.64 -8.73 -16.59
N GLY A 165 -20.91 -7.80 -15.67
CA GLY A 165 -21.97 -7.91 -14.67
C GLY A 165 -21.59 -8.68 -13.41
N LEU A 166 -20.34 -9.14 -13.27
CA LEU A 166 -19.85 -9.68 -11.99
C LEU A 166 -19.86 -8.56 -10.96
N PHE A 167 -20.57 -8.78 -9.86
CA PHE A 167 -20.77 -7.80 -8.80
C PHE A 167 -20.28 -8.35 -7.47
N THR A 168 -19.20 -7.78 -6.93
CA THR A 168 -18.61 -8.18 -5.65
C THR A 168 -18.88 -7.10 -4.63
N VAL A 169 -19.35 -7.48 -3.44
CA VAL A 169 -19.67 -6.56 -2.36
C VAL A 169 -19.05 -7.07 -1.07
N ASN A 170 -18.46 -6.16 -0.31
CA ASN A 170 -18.13 -6.32 1.10
C ASN A 170 -18.92 -5.27 1.88
N ASN A 171 -19.80 -5.71 2.77
CA ASN A 171 -20.62 -4.80 3.58
C ASN A 171 -20.11 -4.67 5.03
N GLY A 172 -18.93 -5.20 5.34
CA GLY A 172 -18.35 -5.24 6.68
C GLY A 172 -18.79 -6.43 7.53
N GLU A 173 -19.78 -7.21 7.12
CA GLU A 173 -20.20 -8.45 7.81
C GLU A 173 -20.00 -9.68 6.93
N ILE A 174 -20.35 -9.56 5.66
CA ILE A 174 -20.27 -10.60 4.65
C ILE A 174 -19.65 -10.03 3.39
N ARG A 175 -18.87 -10.88 2.72
CA ARG A 175 -18.33 -10.60 1.39
C ARG A 175 -18.87 -11.63 0.42
N TRP A 176 -19.40 -11.17 -0.71
CA TRP A 176 -19.95 -12.06 -1.72
C TRP A 176 -19.67 -11.55 -3.13
N SER A 177 -19.68 -12.48 -4.08
CA SER A 177 -19.63 -12.16 -5.51
C SER A 177 -20.82 -12.78 -6.22
N THR A 178 -21.56 -11.96 -6.94
CA THR A 178 -22.74 -12.34 -7.71
C THR A 178 -22.34 -12.48 -9.17
N ASN A 179 -22.58 -13.67 -9.74
CA ASN A 179 -22.43 -13.95 -11.17
C ASN A 179 -23.82 -14.11 -11.81
N PRO A 180 -24.35 -13.07 -12.49
CA PRO A 180 -25.67 -13.13 -13.10
C PRO A 180 -25.80 -14.17 -14.22
N ALA A 181 -24.73 -14.41 -14.97
CA ALA A 181 -24.75 -15.36 -16.09
C ALA A 181 -24.90 -16.81 -15.60
N ALA A 182 -24.28 -17.15 -14.46
CA ALA A 182 -24.40 -18.46 -13.84
C ALA A 182 -25.60 -18.58 -12.88
N LYS A 183 -26.23 -17.45 -12.51
CA LYS A 183 -27.19 -17.35 -11.38
C LYS A 183 -26.61 -17.91 -10.08
N GLU A 184 -25.37 -17.52 -9.77
CA GLU A 184 -24.66 -17.97 -8.59
C GLU A 184 -24.20 -16.81 -7.72
N ILE A 185 -24.22 -17.01 -6.41
CA ILE A 185 -23.64 -16.09 -5.42
C ILE A 185 -22.58 -16.87 -4.66
N SER A 186 -21.33 -16.45 -4.73
CA SER A 186 -20.23 -17.05 -3.98
C SER A 186 -19.93 -16.23 -2.74
N LEU A 187 -20.03 -16.84 -1.55
CA LEU A 187 -19.55 -16.24 -0.31
C LEU A 187 -18.02 -16.32 -0.23
N LEU A 188 -17.39 -15.20 0.11
CA LEU A 188 -15.95 -15.03 0.13
C LEU A 188 -15.46 -14.76 1.58
N PRO A 189 -14.22 -15.13 1.95
CA PRO A 189 -13.68 -14.83 3.27
C PRO A 189 -13.56 -13.32 3.49
N ILE A 190 -14.08 -12.75 4.57
CA ILE A 190 -14.05 -11.28 4.75
C ILE A 190 -12.65 -10.72 5.08
N TYR A 191 -11.77 -11.57 5.60
CA TYR A 191 -10.49 -11.18 6.21
C TYR A 191 -9.28 -11.30 5.26
N LEU A 192 -9.48 -11.63 3.97
CA LEU A 192 -8.43 -11.73 2.94
C LEU A 192 -8.90 -11.01 1.67
N ASP A 193 -8.62 -9.71 1.56
CA ASP A 193 -9.10 -8.87 0.46
C ASP A 193 -8.01 -8.31 -0.46
N PRO A 194 -7.65 -9.03 -1.53
CA PRO A 194 -6.74 -8.50 -2.53
C PRO A 194 -7.46 -7.52 -3.46
N HIS A 195 -7.14 -6.23 -3.34
CA HIS A 195 -7.58 -5.18 -4.27
C HIS A 195 -6.52 -4.88 -5.33
N ASP A 196 -6.92 -4.96 -6.61
CA ASP A 196 -6.14 -4.53 -7.77
C ASP A 196 -6.34 -3.03 -8.00
N PHE A 197 -5.25 -2.27 -8.01
CA PHE A 197 -5.18 -0.81 -8.08
C PHE A 197 -5.91 -0.09 -6.93
N ASP A 198 -5.11 0.29 -5.95
CA ASP A 198 -5.53 0.90 -4.70
C ASP A 198 -4.83 2.26 -4.61
N LEU A 199 -5.63 3.33 -4.50
CA LEU A 199 -5.15 4.71 -4.42
C LEU A 199 -4.09 4.87 -3.32
N GLN A 200 -4.27 4.21 -2.17
CA GLN A 200 -3.33 4.27 -1.05
C GLN A 200 -2.00 3.59 -1.41
N LYS A 201 -2.06 2.41 -2.04
CA LYS A 201 -0.84 1.69 -2.45
C LYS A 201 -0.05 2.45 -3.51
N GLU A 202 -0.72 3.07 -4.47
CA GLU A 202 -0.04 3.84 -5.51
C GLU A 202 0.57 5.14 -4.97
N ALA A 203 -0.12 5.83 -4.07
CA ALA A 203 0.45 6.99 -3.40
C ALA A 203 1.70 6.63 -2.58
N ALA A 204 1.65 5.52 -1.84
CA ALA A 204 2.80 5.01 -1.07
C ALA A 204 4.00 4.65 -1.97
N LYS A 205 3.76 4.09 -3.17
CA LYS A 205 4.83 3.81 -4.14
C LYS A 205 5.44 5.07 -4.72
N ALA A 206 4.61 6.05 -5.10
CA ALA A 206 5.07 7.32 -5.64
C ALA A 206 5.96 8.07 -4.64
N LEU A 207 5.61 8.04 -3.34
CA LEU A 207 6.42 8.64 -2.27
C LEU A 207 7.76 7.92 -2.07
N ARG A 208 7.78 6.60 -2.28
CA ARG A 208 8.97 5.75 -2.07
C ARG A 208 10.02 5.91 -3.17
N TYR A 209 9.61 6.13 -4.42
CA TYR A 209 10.51 6.10 -5.57
C TYR A 209 10.87 7.50 -6.08
N PRO A 210 12.07 7.67 -6.67
CA PRO A 210 12.42 8.90 -7.37
C PRO A 210 11.36 9.24 -8.41
N HIS A 211 10.97 10.50 -8.47
CA HIS A 211 9.94 10.98 -9.39
C HIS A 211 10.23 12.39 -9.86
N GLN A 212 9.70 12.73 -11.03
CA GLN A 212 9.81 14.05 -11.62
C GLN A 212 8.53 14.48 -12.30
N ILE A 213 8.19 15.77 -12.19
CA ILE A 213 7.13 16.39 -12.99
C ILE A 213 7.65 16.51 -14.42
N ILE A 214 6.92 15.93 -15.36
CA ILE A 214 7.25 15.97 -16.80
C ILE A 214 6.31 16.87 -17.59
N GLY A 215 5.17 17.26 -17.02
CA GLY A 215 4.29 18.24 -17.62
C GLY A 215 2.93 18.34 -16.95
N GLU A 216 2.00 18.93 -17.68
CA GLU A 216 0.59 19.02 -17.32
C GLU A 216 -0.23 18.50 -18.50
N ASP A 217 -1.28 17.75 -18.20
CA ASP A 217 -2.19 17.18 -19.18
C ASP A 217 -3.64 17.40 -18.76
N THR A 218 -4.56 17.14 -19.68
CA THR A 218 -5.98 17.04 -19.36
C THR A 218 -6.43 15.59 -19.43
N ILE A 219 -6.79 15.01 -18.29
CA ILE A 219 -7.30 13.64 -18.19
C ILE A 219 -8.80 13.72 -17.91
N THR A 220 -9.60 13.17 -18.82
CA THR A 220 -11.08 13.09 -18.67
C THR A 220 -11.76 14.43 -18.35
N GLY A 221 -11.18 15.54 -18.81
CA GLY A 221 -11.67 16.89 -18.58
C GLY A 221 -11.07 17.61 -17.37
N HIS A 222 -10.23 16.93 -16.60
CA HIS A 222 -9.55 17.47 -15.42
C HIS A 222 -8.10 17.84 -15.72
N ALA A 223 -7.65 18.99 -15.22
CA ALA A 223 -6.24 19.38 -15.30
C ALA A 223 -5.43 18.52 -14.33
N ALA A 224 -4.34 17.93 -14.82
CA ALA A 224 -3.56 16.97 -14.06
C ALA A 224 -2.07 17.22 -14.24
N THR A 225 -1.33 17.13 -13.15
CA THR A 225 0.13 17.13 -13.18
C THR A 225 0.61 15.74 -13.56
N HIS A 226 1.38 15.68 -14.64
CA HIS A 226 1.99 14.46 -15.15
C HIS A 226 3.35 14.25 -14.49
N ILE A 227 3.47 13.17 -13.72
CA ILE A 227 4.74 12.76 -13.13
C ILE A 227 5.24 11.46 -13.73
N GLU A 228 6.56 11.35 -13.85
CA GLU A 228 7.27 10.12 -14.15
C GLU A 228 7.88 9.57 -12.86
N ILE A 229 7.62 8.31 -12.57
CA ILE A 229 8.15 7.60 -11.40
C ILE A 229 9.18 6.58 -11.90
N GLN A 230 10.38 6.62 -11.32
CA GLN A 230 11.51 5.79 -11.71
C GLN A 230 11.82 4.74 -10.64
N PRO A 231 11.24 3.53 -10.73
CA PRO A 231 11.60 2.45 -9.81
C PRO A 231 13.06 2.03 -10.02
N PRO A 232 13.81 1.66 -8.96
CA PRO A 232 15.22 1.28 -9.08
C PRO A 232 15.40 0.09 -10.03
N GLY A 233 16.14 0.27 -11.13
CA GLY A 233 16.37 -0.78 -12.13
C GLY A 233 15.15 -1.22 -12.95
N GLY A 234 13.97 -0.64 -12.70
CA GLY A 234 12.80 -0.81 -13.55
C GLY A 234 12.75 0.21 -14.67
N LEU A 235 11.73 0.08 -15.51
CA LEU A 235 11.39 1.12 -16.48
C LEU A 235 10.51 2.18 -15.80
N PRO A 236 10.63 3.45 -16.20
CA PRO A 236 9.78 4.51 -15.68
C PRO A 236 8.32 4.26 -16.07
N TYR A 237 7.42 4.71 -15.20
CA TYR A 237 5.99 4.70 -15.44
C TYR A 237 5.41 6.08 -15.10
N SER A 238 4.22 6.37 -15.61
CA SER A 238 3.61 7.69 -15.45
C SER A 238 2.39 7.63 -14.53
N LEU A 239 2.23 8.68 -13.75
CA LEU A 239 1.07 8.92 -12.90
C LEU A 239 0.57 10.34 -13.17
N TRP A 240 -0.74 10.51 -13.26
CA TRP A 240 -1.38 11.81 -13.38
C TRP A 240 -2.15 12.09 -12.10
N ILE A 241 -1.81 13.23 -11.49
CA ILE A 241 -2.38 13.70 -10.23
C ILE A 241 -3.28 14.89 -10.57
N ASP A 242 -4.56 14.78 -10.25
CA ASP A 242 -5.53 15.84 -10.45
C ASP A 242 -5.13 17.11 -9.68
N GLN A 243 -5.14 18.27 -10.33
CA GLN A 243 -4.65 19.51 -9.70
C GLN A 243 -5.60 20.09 -8.65
N GLU A 244 -6.88 19.71 -8.69
CA GLU A 244 -7.89 20.22 -7.74
C GLU A 244 -7.95 19.35 -6.49
N THR A 245 -8.08 18.04 -6.66
CA THR A 245 -8.24 17.06 -5.58
C THR A 245 -6.94 16.45 -5.10
N HIS A 246 -5.85 16.58 -5.88
CA HIS A 246 -4.57 15.91 -5.67
C HIS A 246 -4.64 14.38 -5.70
N LEU A 247 -5.72 13.80 -6.23
CA LEU A 247 -5.86 12.35 -6.31
C LEU A 247 -5.20 11.79 -7.58
N PRO A 248 -4.67 10.56 -7.55
CA PRO A 248 -4.18 9.92 -8.76
C PRO A 248 -5.36 9.47 -9.62
N ILE A 249 -5.49 10.05 -10.80
CA ILE A 249 -6.63 9.82 -11.71
C ILE A 249 -6.27 8.95 -12.92
N GLN A 250 -4.97 8.82 -13.23
CA GLN A 250 -4.48 7.90 -14.25
C GLN A 250 -3.11 7.33 -13.88
N LEU A 251 -2.93 6.04 -14.12
CA LEU A 251 -1.65 5.34 -14.04
C LEU A 251 -1.37 4.73 -15.42
N GLN A 252 -0.18 4.96 -15.96
CA GLN A 252 0.29 4.32 -17.18
C GLN A 252 1.58 3.56 -16.88
N THR A 253 1.57 2.25 -17.11
CA THR A 253 2.75 1.42 -16.90
C THR A 253 3.84 1.75 -17.91
N ALA A 254 5.07 1.28 -17.66
CA ALA A 254 6.06 1.20 -18.70
C ALA A 254 5.56 0.33 -19.88
N MET A 255 6.04 0.62 -21.09
CA MET A 255 5.90 -0.29 -22.23
C MET A 255 6.77 -1.53 -21.98
N GLN A 256 6.14 -2.71 -21.93
CA GLN A 256 6.81 -3.98 -21.71
C GLN A 256 6.33 -4.99 -22.73
N LYS A 257 7.27 -5.61 -23.47
CA LYS A 257 6.96 -6.58 -24.55
C LYS A 257 5.87 -6.06 -25.50
N SER A 258 6.04 -4.83 -25.94
CA SER A 258 5.11 -4.18 -26.87
C SER A 258 3.71 -3.93 -26.32
N LEU A 259 3.50 -4.03 -25.00
CA LEU A 259 2.24 -3.75 -24.33
C LEU A 259 2.45 -2.72 -23.22
N GLN A 260 1.61 -1.69 -23.23
CA GLN A 260 1.47 -0.72 -22.17
C GLN A 260 0.06 -0.81 -21.62
N THR A 261 -0.10 -0.66 -20.31
CA THR A 261 -1.43 -0.60 -19.68
C THR A 261 -1.67 0.77 -19.09
N THR A 262 -2.84 1.32 -19.36
CA THR A 262 -3.32 2.57 -18.75
C THR A 262 -4.56 2.28 -17.93
N TYR A 263 -4.55 2.69 -16.66
CA TYR A 263 -5.68 2.71 -15.75
C TYR A 263 -6.15 4.16 -15.66
N THR A 264 -7.43 4.44 -15.88
CA THR A 264 -7.98 5.80 -15.84
C THR A 264 -9.30 5.80 -15.12
N TYR A 265 -9.46 6.66 -14.13
CA TYR A 265 -10.78 6.99 -13.62
C TYR A 265 -11.50 7.84 -14.67
N VAL A 266 -12.46 7.24 -15.37
CA VAL A 266 -13.30 7.98 -16.33
C VAL A 266 -14.41 8.78 -15.64
N SER A 267 -14.69 8.43 -14.38
CA SER A 267 -15.41 9.24 -13.42
C SER A 267 -14.86 8.95 -12.02
N LEU A 268 -14.79 9.97 -11.17
CA LEU A 268 -14.43 9.85 -9.77
C LEU A 268 -15.15 10.93 -8.97
N GLU A 269 -16.05 10.49 -8.09
CA GLU A 269 -16.74 11.33 -7.12
C GLU A 269 -16.26 10.94 -5.72
N THR A 270 -15.78 11.90 -4.96
CA THR A 270 -15.18 11.66 -3.63
C THR A 270 -15.98 12.34 -2.54
N ASN A 271 -16.00 11.75 -1.34
CA ASN A 271 -16.71 12.28 -0.19
C ASN A 271 -18.18 12.60 -0.54
N THR A 272 -18.80 11.70 -1.32
CA THR A 272 -20.15 11.80 -1.86
C THR A 272 -21.14 11.01 -1.00
N THR A 273 -22.42 11.08 -1.33
CA THR A 273 -23.45 10.26 -0.68
C THR A 273 -23.64 8.97 -1.46
N LEU A 274 -23.28 7.83 -0.85
CA LEU A 274 -23.53 6.50 -1.40
C LEU A 274 -24.84 5.94 -0.83
N THR A 275 -25.59 5.18 -1.64
CA THR A 275 -26.82 4.55 -1.19
C THR A 275 -26.54 3.22 -0.48
N ASP A 276 -27.10 3.04 0.72
CA ASP A 276 -26.93 1.82 1.51
C ASP A 276 -27.38 0.54 0.79
N ASP A 277 -28.32 0.67 -0.16
CA ASP A 277 -28.83 -0.43 -0.98
C ASP A 277 -27.73 -1.13 -1.80
N ILE A 278 -26.64 -0.42 -2.14
CA ILE A 278 -25.48 -0.99 -2.87
C ILE A 278 -24.79 -2.06 -2.02
N PHE A 279 -24.77 -1.87 -0.70
CA PHE A 279 -24.12 -2.75 0.26
C PHE A 279 -25.09 -3.76 0.89
N ALA A 280 -26.37 -3.74 0.49
CA ALA A 280 -27.40 -4.62 1.03
C ALA A 280 -27.32 -6.03 0.44
N TYR A 281 -27.26 -7.04 1.30
CA TYR A 281 -27.27 -8.43 0.87
C TYR A 281 -28.70 -8.94 0.64
N ASN A 282 -29.17 -8.79 -0.60
CA ASN A 282 -30.50 -9.23 -1.04
C ASN A 282 -30.36 -10.23 -2.20
N PRO A 283 -29.95 -11.49 -1.94
CA PRO A 283 -29.75 -12.49 -2.98
C PRO A 283 -31.08 -12.78 -3.72
N PRO A 284 -31.12 -12.75 -5.06
CA PRO A 284 -32.33 -13.10 -5.79
C PRO A 284 -32.75 -14.55 -5.53
N GLN A 285 -34.05 -14.81 -5.45
CA GLN A 285 -34.59 -16.13 -5.08
C GLN A 285 -34.20 -17.26 -6.04
N ASP A 286 -33.92 -16.94 -7.31
CA ASP A 286 -33.54 -17.91 -8.34
C ASP A 286 -32.02 -18.15 -8.41
N TYR A 287 -31.23 -17.55 -7.52
CA TYR A 287 -29.78 -17.71 -7.48
C TYR A 287 -29.36 -18.79 -6.49
N LYS A 288 -28.35 -19.56 -6.87
CA LYS A 288 -27.72 -20.55 -6.00
C LYS A 288 -26.63 -19.90 -5.17
N VAL A 289 -26.76 -19.93 -3.84
CA VAL A 289 -25.71 -19.49 -2.92
C VAL A 289 -24.70 -20.61 -2.70
N ILE A 290 -23.42 -20.30 -2.87
CA ILE A 290 -22.27 -21.20 -2.76
C ILE A 290 -21.36 -20.65 -1.66
N ASP A 291 -21.19 -21.42 -0.59
CA ASP A 291 -20.25 -21.10 0.47
C ASP A 291 -19.17 -22.20 0.54
N LYS A 292 -17.95 -21.84 0.13
CA LYS A 292 -16.77 -22.71 0.23
C LYS A 292 -15.82 -22.28 1.35
N ASN A 293 -16.16 -21.24 2.12
CA ASN A 293 -15.31 -20.80 3.21
C ASN A 293 -15.50 -21.75 4.41
N PRO A 294 -14.46 -22.51 4.80
CA PRO A 294 -14.57 -23.39 5.95
C PRO A 294 -14.70 -22.62 7.26
N ASP A 295 -14.18 -21.40 7.31
CA ASP A 295 -14.13 -20.58 8.52
C ASP A 295 -15.48 -19.89 8.75
N LYS A 296 -16.10 -20.18 9.90
CA LYS A 296 -17.39 -19.60 10.31
C LYS A 296 -17.20 -18.61 11.43
N ALA A 297 -17.92 -17.49 11.38
CA ALA A 297 -17.91 -16.50 12.45
C ALA A 297 -18.42 -17.14 13.75
N VAL A 298 -17.74 -16.87 14.85
CA VAL A 298 -18.08 -17.34 16.19
C VAL A 298 -18.05 -16.17 17.16
N ALA A 299 -18.90 -16.20 18.19
CA ALA A 299 -19.09 -15.08 19.10
C ALA A 299 -18.03 -15.02 20.21
N SER A 300 -17.24 -16.09 20.40
CA SER A 300 -16.28 -16.18 21.52
C SER A 300 -15.18 -17.20 21.30
N LEU A 301 -14.11 -17.11 22.10
CA LEU A 301 -13.05 -18.12 22.16
C LEU A 301 -13.56 -19.50 22.61
N GLU A 302 -14.59 -19.57 23.46
CA GLU A 302 -15.18 -20.84 23.90
C GLU A 302 -15.89 -21.54 22.73
N GLU A 303 -16.61 -20.78 21.91
CA GLU A 303 -17.22 -21.29 20.69
C GLU A 303 -16.17 -21.67 19.65
N ALA A 304 -15.13 -20.85 19.48
CA ALA A 304 -13.99 -21.17 18.63
C ALA A 304 -13.32 -22.50 19.03
N LEU A 305 -13.16 -22.76 20.33
CA LEU A 305 -12.64 -24.04 20.84
C LEU A 305 -13.57 -25.21 20.49
N LYS A 306 -14.89 -25.05 20.62
CA LYS A 306 -15.87 -26.10 20.29
C LYS A 306 -15.85 -26.44 18.80
N VAL A 307 -15.72 -25.44 17.93
CA VAL A 307 -15.70 -25.61 16.47
C VAL A 307 -14.34 -26.14 15.99
N SER A 308 -13.25 -25.57 16.48
CA SER A 308 -11.90 -25.91 16.01
C SER A 308 -11.31 -27.14 16.67
N GLY A 309 -11.75 -27.48 17.88
CA GLY A 309 -11.14 -28.53 18.70
C GLY A 309 -9.74 -28.20 19.20
N MET A 310 -9.32 -26.93 19.15
CA MET A 310 -8.00 -26.50 19.61
C MET A 310 -8.06 -25.28 20.52
N THR A 311 -7.16 -25.25 21.51
CA THR A 311 -6.96 -24.07 22.36
C THR A 311 -6.05 -23.07 21.64
N SER A 312 -6.59 -21.90 21.33
CA SER A 312 -5.82 -20.78 20.78
C SER A 312 -5.05 -20.04 21.87
N ALA A 313 -3.88 -19.52 21.55
CA ALA A 313 -3.19 -18.55 22.38
C ALA A 313 -4.03 -17.27 22.51
N GLN A 314 -4.06 -16.70 23.71
CA GLN A 314 -4.82 -15.50 24.02
C GLN A 314 -4.03 -14.27 23.56
N LEU A 315 -4.71 -13.39 22.83
CA LEU A 315 -4.21 -12.05 22.47
C LEU A 315 -4.67 -11.06 23.56
N SER A 316 -3.89 -10.00 23.80
CA SER A 316 -4.26 -9.00 24.81
C SER A 316 -5.37 -8.07 24.33
N GLU A 317 -5.45 -7.87 23.01
CA GLU A 317 -6.49 -7.10 22.36
C GLU A 317 -7.68 -8.00 22.00
N THR A 318 -8.89 -7.43 22.05
CA THR A 318 -10.09 -8.14 21.61
C THR A 318 -10.21 -8.00 20.10
N PRO A 319 -10.24 -9.11 19.33
CA PRO A 319 -10.42 -9.05 17.90
C PRO A 319 -11.81 -8.51 17.54
N GLN A 320 -11.92 -7.80 16.43
CA GLN A 320 -13.20 -7.33 15.89
C GLN A 320 -14.09 -8.53 15.55
N ARG A 321 -13.51 -9.59 14.98
CA ARG A 321 -14.20 -10.83 14.60
C ARG A 321 -13.35 -12.06 14.90
N ILE A 322 -14.01 -13.16 15.22
CA ILE A 322 -13.38 -14.48 15.37
C ILE A 322 -14.03 -15.42 14.37
N PHE A 323 -13.20 -16.15 13.62
CA PHE A 323 -13.66 -17.24 12.78
C PHE A 323 -13.02 -18.56 13.23
N ALA A 324 -13.76 -19.65 13.11
CA ALA A 324 -13.25 -20.97 13.44
C ALA A 324 -13.66 -22.02 12.40
N SER A 325 -12.77 -22.97 12.18
CA SER A 325 -13.01 -24.21 11.45
C SER A 325 -12.18 -25.32 12.07
N ALA A 326 -12.39 -26.57 11.61
CA ALA A 326 -11.69 -27.71 12.19
C ALA A 326 -10.17 -27.50 12.20
N ASN A 327 -9.56 -27.52 13.40
CA ASN A 327 -8.14 -27.29 13.66
C ASN A 327 -7.61 -25.89 13.28
N ARG A 328 -8.47 -24.86 13.21
CA ARG A 328 -8.08 -23.50 12.83
C ARG A 328 -8.95 -22.45 13.51
N VAL A 329 -8.30 -21.37 13.95
CA VAL A 329 -8.95 -20.15 14.45
C VAL A 329 -8.32 -18.96 13.75
N VAL A 330 -9.15 -18.01 13.33
CA VAL A 330 -8.75 -16.74 12.72
C VAL A 330 -9.26 -15.61 13.61
N PHE A 331 -8.36 -14.75 14.04
CA PHE A 331 -8.65 -13.50 14.70
C PHE A 331 -8.49 -12.38 13.68
N ASP A 332 -9.51 -11.57 13.56
CA ASP A 332 -9.55 -10.48 12.59
C ASP A 332 -9.70 -9.17 13.36
N PHE A 333 -8.71 -8.30 13.16
CA PHE A 333 -8.61 -6.99 13.78
C PHE A 333 -8.86 -5.84 12.78
N GLY A 334 -9.43 -6.15 11.60
CA GLY A 334 -9.70 -5.18 10.54
C GLY A 334 -8.50 -5.01 9.60
N ASP A 335 -7.43 -4.41 10.11
CA ASP A 335 -6.18 -4.15 9.35
C ASP A 335 -5.20 -5.34 9.34
N THR A 336 -5.40 -6.30 10.25
CA THR A 336 -4.48 -7.40 10.52
C THR A 336 -5.24 -8.64 10.97
N ILE A 337 -4.80 -9.79 10.47
CA ILE A 337 -5.33 -11.09 10.84
C ILE A 337 -4.27 -11.92 11.57
N VAL A 338 -4.70 -12.71 12.54
CA VAL A 338 -3.91 -13.75 13.19
C VAL A 338 -4.60 -15.08 12.98
N VAL A 339 -3.96 -15.99 12.26
CA VAL A 339 -4.40 -17.36 12.07
C VAL A 339 -3.59 -18.27 12.99
N GLN A 340 -4.27 -19.08 13.78
CA GLN A 340 -3.67 -20.17 14.53
C GLN A 340 -4.28 -21.49 14.04
N ALA A 341 -3.44 -22.37 13.52
CA ALA A 341 -3.84 -23.67 13.02
C ALA A 341 -3.04 -24.79 13.69
N LYS A 342 -3.57 -26.00 13.73
CA LYS A 342 -2.80 -27.16 14.18
C LYS A 342 -1.68 -27.47 13.18
N ALA A 343 -0.44 -27.52 13.64
CA ALA A 343 0.69 -27.97 12.83
C ALA A 343 0.58 -29.48 12.59
N THR A 344 0.48 -29.89 11.32
CA THR A 344 0.43 -31.32 10.94
C THR A 344 1.72 -31.80 10.30
N THR A 345 2.57 -30.88 9.87
CA THR A 345 3.86 -31.13 9.24
C THR A 345 4.93 -30.23 9.85
N PRO A 346 6.22 -30.62 9.76
CA PRO A 346 7.32 -29.73 10.14
C PRO A 346 7.24 -28.40 9.39
N PHE A 347 7.64 -27.31 10.05
CA PHE A 347 7.67 -25.98 9.45
C PHE A 347 8.68 -25.92 8.31
N VAL A 348 8.21 -25.54 7.12
CA VAL A 348 9.05 -25.26 5.95
C VAL A 348 8.80 -23.81 5.55
N PRO A 349 9.77 -22.91 5.77
CA PRO A 349 9.67 -21.53 5.32
C PRO A 349 9.54 -21.44 3.79
N ASN A 350 8.80 -20.43 3.33
CA ASN A 350 8.73 -20.01 1.96
C ASN A 350 10.13 -19.61 1.49
N LEU A 351 10.49 -20.04 0.28
CA LEU A 351 11.81 -19.79 -0.31
C LEU A 351 12.08 -18.29 -0.55
N LEU A 352 11.02 -17.48 -0.65
CA LEU A 352 11.09 -16.02 -0.79
C LEU A 352 11.27 -15.29 0.54
N ALA A 353 11.10 -15.98 1.67
CA ALA A 353 11.04 -15.33 2.96
C ALA A 353 12.41 -14.98 3.52
N ILE A 354 12.46 -13.83 4.18
CA ILE A 354 13.52 -13.46 5.11
C ILE A 354 13.42 -14.41 6.31
N LEU A 355 14.56 -14.90 6.78
CA LEU A 355 14.63 -15.89 7.86
C LEU A 355 15.04 -15.24 9.18
N GLY A 356 14.09 -15.13 10.11
CA GLY A 356 14.32 -14.82 11.52
C GLY A 356 14.35 -16.06 12.41
N LYS A 357 14.15 -15.87 13.71
CA LYS A 357 13.96 -16.97 14.68
C LYS A 357 12.71 -16.75 15.53
N ALA A 358 12.00 -17.83 15.81
CA ALA A 358 10.86 -17.85 16.73
C ALA A 358 10.90 -19.14 17.54
N GLU A 359 10.93 -19.02 18.87
CA GLU A 359 10.81 -20.16 19.80
C GLU A 359 11.82 -21.31 19.52
N GLY A 360 13.04 -20.95 19.12
CA GLY A 360 14.10 -21.91 18.77
C GLY A 360 14.00 -22.50 17.36
N GLY A 361 12.94 -22.20 16.61
CA GLY A 361 12.73 -22.56 15.21
C GLY A 361 12.89 -21.37 14.24
N PRO A 362 12.66 -21.60 12.94
CA PRO A 362 12.68 -20.53 11.94
C PRO A 362 11.44 -19.64 12.08
N LEU A 363 11.63 -18.33 11.90
CA LEU A 363 10.57 -17.37 11.65
C LEU A 363 10.60 -16.99 10.17
N GLU A 364 9.51 -17.24 9.47
CA GLU A 364 9.29 -16.77 8.11
C GLU A 364 8.81 -15.32 8.16
N ILE A 365 9.53 -14.44 7.47
CA ILE A 365 9.22 -13.01 7.38
C ILE A 365 9.02 -12.67 5.90
N LEU A 366 7.81 -12.25 5.56
CA LEU A 366 7.41 -11.78 4.23
C LEU A 366 6.87 -10.34 4.36
N PRO A 367 6.74 -9.59 3.25
CA PRO A 367 6.09 -8.29 3.28
C PRO A 367 4.70 -8.40 3.93
N ASN A 368 4.49 -7.62 4.99
CA ASN A 368 3.26 -7.57 5.78
C ASN A 368 2.77 -8.94 6.28
N SER A 369 3.67 -9.91 6.50
CA SER A 369 3.30 -11.18 7.14
C SER A 369 4.43 -11.89 7.86
N LEU A 370 4.07 -12.64 8.89
CA LEU A 370 4.94 -13.50 9.67
C LEU A 370 4.35 -14.89 9.79
N ARG A 371 5.18 -15.93 9.74
CA ARG A 371 4.75 -17.31 9.96
C ARG A 371 5.77 -18.09 10.77
N TRP A 372 5.32 -18.86 11.75
CA TRP A 372 6.18 -19.77 12.51
C TRP A 372 5.37 -20.91 13.12
N GLN A 373 6.07 -21.92 13.66
CA GLN A 373 5.44 -22.97 14.45
C GLN A 373 5.89 -22.92 15.91
N HIS A 374 4.94 -23.11 16.81
CA HIS A 374 5.17 -23.18 18.25
C HIS A 374 4.09 -24.04 18.93
N ASP A 375 4.48 -24.92 19.85
CA ASP A 375 3.56 -25.78 20.63
C ASP A 375 2.54 -26.55 19.78
N GLY A 376 3.00 -27.15 18.66
CA GLY A 376 2.13 -27.92 17.77
C GLY A 376 1.11 -27.08 16.99
N ARG A 377 1.30 -25.75 16.95
CA ARG A 377 0.51 -24.80 16.17
C ARG A 377 1.38 -24.14 15.10
N GLU A 378 0.78 -23.87 13.96
CA GLU A 378 1.29 -22.91 12.99
C GLU A 378 0.55 -21.59 13.22
N ILE A 379 1.33 -20.52 13.37
CA ILE A 379 0.84 -19.17 13.59
C ILE A 379 1.21 -18.36 12.35
N PHE A 380 0.22 -17.66 11.80
CA PHE A 380 0.37 -16.76 10.67
C PHE A 380 -0.26 -15.42 11.01
N VAL A 381 0.50 -14.34 10.89
CA VAL A 381 0.02 -12.97 11.11
C VAL A 381 0.18 -12.22 9.80
N GLN A 382 -0.84 -11.51 9.33
CA GLN A 382 -0.80 -10.76 8.08
C GLN A 382 -1.55 -9.43 8.22
N GLY A 383 -0.93 -8.33 7.81
CA GLY A 383 -1.50 -6.98 7.89
C GLY A 383 -0.51 -5.93 8.38
N GLU A 384 -1.03 -4.76 8.76
CA GLU A 384 -0.24 -3.58 9.11
C GLU A 384 0.44 -3.69 10.49
N ARG A 385 -0.24 -4.32 11.47
CA ARG A 385 0.24 -4.50 12.86
C ARG A 385 0.92 -5.84 13.08
N VAL A 386 1.57 -6.37 12.05
CA VAL A 386 2.11 -7.73 12.02
C VAL A 386 3.09 -8.01 13.17
N GLU A 387 4.04 -7.12 13.43
CA GLU A 387 5.03 -7.32 14.49
C GLU A 387 4.40 -7.18 15.89
N GLU A 388 3.48 -6.23 16.04
CA GLU A 388 2.83 -5.93 17.30
C GLU A 388 2.03 -7.14 17.79
N LEU A 389 1.13 -7.67 16.94
CA LEU A 389 0.31 -8.83 17.28
C LEU A 389 1.14 -10.11 17.43
N ALA A 390 2.20 -10.28 16.63
CA ALA A 390 3.08 -11.43 16.78
C ALA A 390 3.80 -11.46 18.13
N LYS A 391 4.26 -10.31 18.63
CA LYS A 391 4.93 -10.18 19.94
C LYS A 391 4.01 -10.50 21.13
N GLN A 392 2.68 -10.42 20.95
CA GLN A 392 1.72 -10.87 21.97
C GLN A 392 1.66 -12.40 22.07
N LEU A 393 1.94 -13.11 20.97
CA LEU A 393 1.87 -14.57 20.89
C LEU A 393 3.18 -15.27 21.26
N SER A 394 4.31 -14.57 21.14
CA SER A 394 5.64 -15.08 21.45
C SER A 394 6.56 -13.94 21.86
N THR A 395 7.22 -14.08 23.01
CA THR A 395 8.23 -13.13 23.49
C THR A 395 9.62 -13.40 22.92
N ASN A 396 9.82 -14.55 22.27
CA ASN A 396 11.10 -15.00 21.70
C ASN A 396 11.14 -14.87 20.17
N LEU A 397 10.60 -13.77 19.64
CA LEU A 397 10.69 -13.44 18.22
C LEU A 397 11.95 -12.60 17.95
N ASN A 398 12.78 -13.07 17.02
CA ASN A 398 13.93 -12.34 16.52
C ASN A 398 13.77 -12.11 15.02
N PHE A 399 13.47 -10.86 14.67
CA PHE A 399 13.33 -10.37 13.30
C PHE A 399 14.68 -10.14 12.61
N THR A 400 15.78 -10.16 13.36
CA THR A 400 17.11 -9.94 12.81
C THR A 400 17.44 -11.09 11.86
N PRO A 401 17.62 -10.78 10.57
CA PRO A 401 17.81 -11.84 9.62
C PRO A 401 19.08 -12.63 9.86
N GLN A 402 19.00 -13.95 9.69
CA GLN A 402 20.15 -14.83 9.81
C GLN A 402 20.89 -14.84 8.47
N VAL A 403 21.91 -14.00 8.32
CA VAL A 403 22.95 -14.19 7.30
C VAL A 403 24.30 -14.18 7.97
N ARG A 404 25.05 -15.27 7.83
CA ARG A 404 26.45 -15.33 8.26
C ARG A 404 27.25 -14.26 7.52
N ALA A 405 27.73 -13.26 8.25
CA ALA A 405 28.28 -12.00 7.75
C ALA A 405 29.61 -12.11 6.98
N THR A 406 30.17 -13.31 6.75
CA THR A 406 31.46 -13.43 6.07
C THR A 406 31.50 -14.63 5.14
N PRO A 407 31.67 -14.41 3.83
CA PRO A 407 31.99 -15.47 2.89
C PRO A 407 33.24 -16.24 3.37
N PRO A 408 33.23 -17.57 3.34
CA PRO A 408 34.38 -18.34 3.77
C PRO A 408 35.55 -18.13 2.80
N GLN A 409 36.78 -18.27 3.28
CA GLN A 409 37.99 -18.05 2.47
C GLN A 409 38.07 -18.93 1.21
N ASN A 410 37.39 -20.08 1.20
CA ASN A 410 37.34 -21.00 0.07
C ASN A 410 36.17 -20.70 -0.91
N MET A 411 35.46 -19.59 -0.74
CA MET A 411 34.45 -19.16 -1.72
C MET A 411 35.12 -18.73 -3.02
N ILE A 412 34.62 -19.26 -4.13
CA ILE A 412 34.96 -18.81 -5.48
C ILE A 412 33.96 -17.70 -5.86
N PRO A 413 34.42 -16.46 -6.09
CA PRO A 413 33.54 -15.38 -6.55
C PRO A 413 33.06 -15.66 -7.98
N VAL A 414 31.81 -15.30 -8.25
CA VAL A 414 31.22 -15.30 -9.59
C VAL A 414 31.26 -13.86 -10.11
N GLU A 415 31.86 -13.66 -11.28
CA GLU A 415 31.87 -12.35 -11.92
C GLU A 415 30.44 -11.96 -12.33
N VAL A 416 30.04 -10.75 -11.94
CA VAL A 416 28.69 -10.23 -12.22
C VAL A 416 28.79 -9.04 -13.17
N ASN A 417 28.10 -9.16 -14.29
CA ASN A 417 27.88 -8.02 -15.19
C ASN A 417 26.60 -7.28 -14.79
N MET A 418 26.76 -6.08 -14.22
CA MET A 418 25.63 -5.28 -13.72
C MET A 418 24.63 -4.85 -14.81
N GLU A 419 25.06 -4.70 -16.06
CA GLU A 419 24.15 -4.40 -17.17
C GLU A 419 23.25 -5.60 -17.49
N VAL A 420 23.80 -6.81 -17.45
CA VAL A 420 23.03 -8.06 -17.63
C VAL A 420 22.03 -8.24 -16.49
N VAL A 421 22.43 -7.96 -15.24
CA VAL A 421 21.51 -8.04 -14.08
C VAL A 421 20.40 -7.02 -14.20
N LYS A 422 20.70 -5.77 -14.59
CA LYS A 422 19.69 -4.73 -14.82
C LYS A 422 18.70 -5.14 -15.93
N ASN A 423 19.19 -5.67 -17.04
CA ASN A 423 18.33 -6.14 -18.13
C ASN A 423 17.47 -7.34 -17.71
N SER A 424 18.02 -8.24 -16.89
CA SER A 424 17.29 -9.39 -16.34
C SER A 424 16.17 -8.94 -15.39
N GLN A 425 16.44 -7.94 -14.54
CA GLN A 425 15.42 -7.32 -13.68
C GLN A 425 14.26 -6.78 -14.51
N GLN A 426 14.54 -6.04 -15.58
CA GLN A 426 13.49 -5.50 -16.47
C GLN A 426 12.70 -6.61 -17.18
N GLN A 427 13.34 -7.71 -17.57
CA GLN A 427 12.64 -8.86 -18.15
C GLN A 427 11.69 -9.53 -17.14
N VAL A 428 12.10 -9.61 -15.87
CA VAL A 428 11.30 -10.12 -14.76
C VAL A 428 10.12 -9.21 -14.44
N ASP A 429 10.35 -7.90 -14.42
CA ASP A 429 9.27 -6.92 -14.28
C ASP A 429 8.23 -7.07 -15.41
N ALA A 430 8.67 -7.44 -16.61
CA ALA A 430 7.81 -7.76 -17.76
C ALA A 430 7.21 -9.18 -17.73
N GLY A 431 7.24 -9.86 -16.58
CA GLY A 431 6.68 -11.19 -16.36
C GLY A 431 7.45 -12.33 -17.03
N SER A 432 8.71 -12.14 -17.41
CA SER A 432 9.58 -13.21 -17.94
C SER A 432 10.40 -13.82 -16.80
N SER A 433 10.70 -15.12 -16.85
CA SER A 433 11.62 -15.74 -15.89
C SER A 433 11.33 -15.42 -14.41
N PRO A 434 10.06 -15.48 -13.93
CA PRO A 434 9.71 -15.08 -12.56
C PRO A 434 10.43 -15.90 -11.48
N TRP A 435 10.98 -17.06 -11.86
CA TRP A 435 11.84 -17.89 -11.01
C TRP A 435 13.10 -17.15 -10.51
N GLN A 436 13.55 -16.07 -11.18
CA GLN A 436 14.68 -15.27 -10.71
C GLN A 436 14.40 -14.49 -9.42
N LEU A 437 13.13 -14.37 -9.02
CA LEU A 437 12.74 -13.81 -7.72
C LEU A 437 12.94 -14.82 -6.57
N ASP A 438 13.13 -16.10 -6.88
CA ASP A 438 13.36 -17.17 -5.91
C ASP A 438 14.86 -17.54 -5.84
N PRO A 439 15.53 -17.31 -4.69
CA PRO A 439 16.96 -17.60 -4.55
C PRO A 439 17.28 -19.08 -4.72
N THR A 440 16.34 -19.97 -4.39
CA THR A 440 16.51 -21.42 -4.49
C THR A 440 16.46 -21.86 -5.95
N GLN A 441 15.56 -21.29 -6.76
CA GLN A 441 15.49 -21.57 -8.21
C GLN A 441 16.71 -21.02 -8.95
N VAL A 442 17.21 -19.85 -8.54
CA VAL A 442 18.46 -19.30 -9.08
C VAL A 442 19.65 -20.19 -8.74
N ALA A 443 19.77 -20.63 -7.48
CA ALA A 443 20.82 -21.57 -7.07
C ALA A 443 20.70 -22.93 -7.80
N PHE A 444 19.48 -23.45 -7.94
CA PHE A 444 19.21 -24.68 -8.67
C PHE A 444 19.74 -24.60 -10.10
N THR A 445 19.37 -23.54 -10.82
CA THR A 445 19.79 -23.31 -12.20
C THR A 445 21.31 -23.20 -12.31
N PHE A 446 21.94 -22.43 -11.41
CA PHE A 446 23.40 -22.30 -11.37
C PHE A 446 24.10 -23.65 -11.16
N VAL A 447 23.65 -24.44 -10.18
CA VAL A 447 24.27 -25.73 -9.88
C VAL A 447 24.02 -26.75 -10.98
N ALA A 448 22.82 -26.79 -11.56
CA ALA A 448 22.52 -27.68 -12.66
C ALA A 448 23.43 -27.40 -13.87
N LEU A 449 23.70 -26.12 -14.18
CA LEU A 449 24.66 -25.74 -15.23
C LEU A 449 26.12 -26.06 -14.88
N LYS A 450 26.49 -26.13 -13.59
CA LYS A 450 27.81 -26.64 -13.18
C LYS A 450 27.95 -28.15 -13.38
N ILE A 451 26.86 -28.91 -13.28
CA ILE A 451 26.84 -30.35 -13.54
C ILE A 451 26.78 -30.62 -15.05
N SER A 452 26.03 -29.81 -15.80
CA SER A 452 25.84 -29.95 -17.24
C SER A 452 26.17 -28.64 -17.96
N PRO A 453 27.46 -28.34 -18.21
CA PRO A 453 27.91 -27.07 -18.80
C PRO A 453 27.37 -26.80 -20.20
N GLU A 454 27.12 -27.86 -20.97
CA GLU A 454 26.56 -27.79 -22.34
C GLU A 454 25.04 -27.52 -22.35
N GLY A 455 24.43 -27.33 -21.18
CA GLY A 455 22.99 -27.13 -20.99
C GLY A 455 22.29 -28.37 -20.45
N ILE A 456 21.04 -28.16 -19.99
CA ILE A 456 20.19 -29.21 -19.42
C ILE A 456 19.29 -29.74 -20.53
N THR A 457 19.36 -31.05 -20.80
CA THR A 457 18.45 -31.74 -21.74
C THR A 457 17.74 -32.88 -21.02
N GLY A 458 16.41 -32.94 -21.15
CA GLY A 458 15.60 -33.93 -20.44
C GLY A 458 15.37 -33.57 -18.96
N GLU A 459 15.45 -34.56 -18.07
CA GLU A 459 15.27 -34.35 -16.64
C GLU A 459 16.44 -33.53 -16.06
N PRO A 460 16.18 -32.58 -15.15
CA PRO A 460 17.25 -31.82 -14.51
C PRO A 460 18.24 -32.73 -13.78
N PRO A 461 19.55 -32.42 -13.81
CA PRO A 461 20.58 -33.26 -13.19
C PRO A 461 20.62 -33.15 -11.65
N LEU A 462 19.66 -32.43 -11.06
CA LEU A 462 19.59 -32.12 -9.64
C LEU A 462 18.14 -32.24 -9.16
N ASN A 463 17.94 -32.88 -8.02
CA ASN A 463 16.64 -32.91 -7.36
C ASN A 463 16.42 -31.59 -6.60
N THR A 464 15.23 -31.00 -6.69
CA THR A 464 14.88 -29.76 -5.97
C THR A 464 15.02 -29.90 -4.46
N ASN A 465 14.77 -31.09 -3.90
CA ASN A 465 14.93 -31.39 -2.48
C ASN A 465 16.40 -31.45 -2.03
N ALA A 466 17.36 -31.41 -2.96
CA ALA A 466 18.79 -31.35 -2.64
C ALA A 466 19.24 -29.94 -2.20
N LEU A 467 18.37 -28.91 -2.34
CA LEU A 467 18.67 -27.53 -1.98
C LEU A 467 17.97 -27.15 -0.68
N GLN A 468 18.70 -26.46 0.18
CA GLN A 468 18.18 -25.96 1.44
C GLN A 468 18.59 -24.49 1.61
N LEU A 469 17.59 -23.60 1.75
CA LEU A 469 17.80 -22.22 2.17
C LEU A 469 18.22 -22.21 3.65
N THR A 470 19.45 -21.79 3.93
CA THR A 470 19.97 -21.75 5.32
C THR A 470 20.01 -20.36 5.91
N ASP A 471 20.11 -19.35 5.05
CA ASP A 471 20.24 -17.94 5.43
C ASP A 471 19.52 -17.07 4.39
N ASN A 472 18.74 -16.09 4.83
CA ASN A 472 18.12 -15.08 3.96
C ASN A 472 17.81 -13.80 4.74
N ASP A 473 18.40 -12.67 4.33
CA ASP A 473 18.11 -11.34 4.89
C ASP A 473 17.27 -10.44 3.98
N GLY A 474 16.77 -10.98 2.87
CA GLY A 474 16.03 -10.24 1.86
C GLY A 474 16.94 -9.51 0.87
N LYS A 475 18.25 -9.44 1.15
CA LYS A 475 19.28 -8.86 0.29
C LYS A 475 20.34 -9.89 -0.10
N LYS A 476 20.62 -10.82 0.80
CA LYS A 476 21.60 -11.90 0.71
C LYS A 476 20.95 -13.21 1.11
N ALA A 477 21.29 -14.27 0.39
CA ALA A 477 20.82 -15.62 0.67
C ALA A 477 21.94 -16.64 0.54
N VAL A 478 21.85 -17.71 1.32
CA VAL A 478 22.78 -18.84 1.27
C VAL A 478 21.98 -20.12 1.09
N ILE A 479 22.33 -20.87 0.05
CA ILE A 479 21.74 -22.17 -0.26
C ILE A 479 22.80 -23.25 -0.08
N GLN A 480 22.49 -24.27 0.74
CA GLN A 480 23.28 -25.50 0.81
C GLN A 480 22.75 -26.53 -0.18
N VAL A 481 23.67 -27.30 -0.76
CA VAL A 481 23.34 -28.32 -1.77
C VAL A 481 23.97 -29.65 -1.37
N SER A 482 23.15 -30.68 -1.17
CA SER A 482 23.59 -31.97 -0.61
C SER A 482 24.38 -32.83 -1.60
N ASP A 483 23.85 -33.06 -2.81
CA ASP A 483 24.36 -34.06 -3.75
C ASP A 483 24.82 -33.41 -5.07
N SER A 484 25.88 -32.60 -5.01
CA SER A 484 26.39 -31.84 -6.16
C SER A 484 27.88 -31.47 -6.01
N PRO A 485 28.62 -31.22 -7.13
CA PRO A 485 29.96 -30.60 -7.09
C PRO A 485 30.01 -29.24 -6.38
N VAL A 486 28.86 -28.56 -6.26
CA VAL A 486 28.73 -27.32 -5.48
C VAL A 486 28.16 -27.67 -4.11
N LYS A 487 28.80 -27.18 -3.05
CA LYS A 487 28.36 -27.37 -1.65
C LYS A 487 27.42 -26.25 -1.20
N THR A 488 27.76 -25.02 -1.54
CA THR A 488 27.07 -23.82 -1.06
C THR A 488 27.05 -22.76 -2.15
N VAL A 489 25.90 -22.10 -2.34
CA VAL A 489 25.72 -20.96 -3.26
C VAL A 489 25.38 -19.72 -2.45
N TYR A 490 26.03 -18.60 -2.79
CA TYR A 490 25.79 -17.28 -2.21
C TYR A 490 25.12 -16.41 -3.25
N LEU A 491 24.00 -15.80 -2.87
CA LEU A 491 23.20 -14.96 -3.73
C LEU A 491 23.00 -13.59 -3.10
N GLU A 492 22.94 -12.57 -3.95
CA GLU A 492 22.58 -11.22 -3.55
C GLU A 492 21.55 -10.65 -4.52
N ARG A 493 20.63 -9.84 -4.01
CA ARG A 493 19.90 -8.91 -4.85
C ARG A 493 20.81 -7.71 -5.08
N LEU A 494 21.04 -7.33 -6.33
CA LEU A 494 22.03 -6.29 -6.67
C LEU A 494 21.41 -5.00 -7.19
N ILE A 495 20.17 -5.07 -7.70
CA ILE A 495 19.47 -3.93 -8.32
C ILE A 495 18.41 -3.36 -7.37
N ARG A 496 17.46 -4.18 -6.93
CA ARG A 496 16.48 -3.83 -5.89
C ARG A 496 16.71 -4.68 -4.66
N GLN A 497 16.68 -4.07 -3.48
CA GLN A 497 16.89 -4.75 -2.20
C GLN A 497 15.57 -5.16 -1.52
N ASP A 498 14.44 -4.98 -2.23
CA ASP A 498 13.10 -5.36 -1.81
C ASP A 498 12.66 -6.68 -2.47
N GLU A 499 11.46 -7.15 -2.14
CA GLU A 499 10.88 -8.41 -2.63
C GLU A 499 10.77 -8.52 -4.16
N THR A 500 10.81 -7.39 -4.87
CA THR A 500 10.73 -7.36 -6.33
C THR A 500 12.10 -7.51 -7.01
N GLY A 501 13.19 -7.52 -6.24
CA GLY A 501 14.54 -7.69 -6.74
C GLY A 501 14.87 -9.12 -7.13
N ILE A 502 15.52 -9.29 -8.28
CA ILE A 502 16.04 -10.58 -8.72
C ILE A 502 17.26 -11.00 -7.90
N TRP A 503 17.40 -12.31 -7.67
CA TRP A 503 18.59 -12.89 -7.04
C TRP A 503 19.68 -13.16 -8.07
N THR A 504 20.91 -12.82 -7.72
CA THR A 504 22.10 -13.06 -8.55
C THR A 504 23.12 -13.86 -7.75
N VAL A 505 23.67 -14.93 -8.34
CA VAL A 505 24.76 -15.68 -7.72
C VAL A 505 26.03 -14.84 -7.74
N THR A 506 26.59 -14.56 -6.56
CA THR A 506 27.82 -13.76 -6.39
C THR A 506 29.01 -14.62 -5.98
N GLY A 507 28.77 -15.86 -5.54
CA GLY A 507 29.84 -16.79 -5.18
C GLY A 507 29.33 -18.19 -4.86
N TYR A 508 30.24 -19.14 -4.80
CA TYR A 508 29.93 -20.51 -4.40
C TYR A 508 31.14 -21.19 -3.75
N VAL A 509 30.88 -22.26 -2.99
CA VAL A 509 31.91 -23.14 -2.43
C VAL A 509 31.79 -24.51 -3.11
N PRO A 510 32.84 -25.01 -3.80
CA PRO A 510 32.84 -26.37 -4.34
C PRO A 510 32.96 -27.41 -3.21
N ARG A 511 32.63 -28.66 -3.52
CA ARG A 511 32.91 -29.79 -2.63
C ARG A 511 34.34 -30.27 -2.69
#